data_AF-A0A4Y2BH39-F1
#
_entry.id   AF-A0A4Y2BH39-F1
#
_cell.length_a   1.000
_cell.length_b   1.000
_cell.length_c   1.000
_cell.angle_alpha   90.00
_cell.angle_beta   90.00
_cell.angle_gamma   90.00
#
_symmetry.space_group_name_H-M   'P 1'
#
loop_
_entity.id
_entity.type
_entity.pdbx_description
1 polymer ?
#
loop_
_entity_poly.entity_id
_entity_poly.type
_entity_poly.pdbx_seq_one_letter_code
_entity_poly.pdbx_strand_id
1 'polypeptide(L)'
;MGPLKQPPLSEHSVNHYDTYFILKRVSQKEENFSNVSPFLVEKAITGSVGTVASIKLLRSGDLLVEVASRKQAQQILKLHSLSTIPISVQPHLTLNTSKGVITCGRLLNLTNEEITQELTGQGVIKTCGELTSVVMVNLCRQNTLF
;
A
#
# COMPACT_ATOMS: atom_id res chain seq x y z
N MET A 1 4.09 1.62 45.92
CA MET A 1 4.14 1.89 44.47
C MET A 1 3.28 0.85 43.79
N GLY A 2 2.02 1.16 43.48
CA GLY A 2 1.10 0.21 42.85
C GLY A 2 1.53 -0.13 41.41
N PRO A 3 1.09 -1.25 40.84
CA PRO A 3 1.44 -1.61 39.48
C PRO A 3 0.98 -0.53 38.51
N LEU A 4 1.88 -0.08 37.64
CA LEU A 4 1.60 0.83 36.54
C LEU A 4 0.51 0.22 35.66
N LYS A 5 -0.69 0.78 35.73
CA LYS A 5 -1.82 0.41 34.89
C LYS A 5 -1.44 0.77 33.45
N GLN A 6 -1.09 -0.25 32.66
CA GLN A 6 -0.88 -0.09 31.23
C GLN A 6 -2.18 0.48 30.63
N PRO A 7 -2.12 1.56 29.83
CA PRO A 7 -3.28 1.98 29.07
C PRO A 7 -3.70 0.81 28.17
N PRO A 8 -5.00 0.49 28.06
CA PRO A 8 -5.46 -0.45 27.07
C PRO A 8 -5.06 0.12 25.70
N LEU A 9 -4.09 -0.53 25.04
CA LEU A 9 -3.84 -0.30 23.62
C LEU A 9 -5.12 -0.71 22.92
N SER A 10 -5.94 0.27 22.57
CA SER A 10 -7.20 0.04 21.89
C SER A 10 -6.88 -0.62 20.56
N GLU A 11 -7.21 -1.90 20.46
CA GLU A 11 -7.27 -2.66 19.22
C GLU A 11 -8.35 -2.01 18.33
N HIS A 12 -7.99 -0.91 17.68
CA HIS A 12 -8.71 -0.44 16.53
C HIS A 12 -8.37 -1.43 15.42
N SER A 13 -9.20 -2.45 15.21
CA SER A 13 -9.14 -3.28 14.02
C SER A 13 -9.55 -2.42 12.81
N VAL A 14 -8.67 -1.51 12.41
CA VAL A 14 -8.86 -0.70 11.22
C VAL A 14 -8.64 -1.65 10.06
N ASN A 15 -9.73 -2.00 9.38
CA ASN A 15 -9.72 -2.76 8.14
C ASN A 15 -9.01 -1.93 7.06
N HIS A 16 -7.68 -1.93 7.08
CA HIS A 16 -6.86 -1.28 6.07
C HIS A 16 -6.99 -2.02 4.75
N TYR A 17 -7.03 -1.25 3.67
CA TYR A 17 -6.97 -1.76 2.31
C TYR A 17 -5.98 -0.90 1.53
N ASP A 18 -5.29 -1.52 0.58
CA ASP A 18 -4.38 -0.80 -0.30
C ASP A 18 -5.19 0.13 -1.21
N THR A 19 -4.73 1.37 -1.35
CA THR A 19 -5.38 2.41 -2.17
C THR A 19 -4.71 2.57 -3.52
N TYR A 20 -3.40 2.36 -3.59
CA TYR A 20 -2.60 2.52 -4.79
C TYR A 20 -2.23 1.17 -5.39
N PHE A 21 -2.55 0.97 -6.66
CA PHE A 21 -2.24 -0.25 -7.39
C PHE A 21 -1.47 0.08 -8.67
N ILE A 22 -0.46 -0.74 -8.98
CA ILE A 22 0.23 -0.73 -10.26
C ILE A 22 -0.38 -1.81 -11.14
N LEU A 23 -0.77 -1.40 -12.34
CA LEU A 23 -1.22 -2.24 -13.43
C LEU A 23 -0.10 -2.35 -14.45
N LYS A 24 0.42 -3.56 -14.60
CA LYS A 24 1.44 -3.91 -15.58
C LYS A 24 0.83 -4.71 -16.70
N ARG A 25 1.22 -4.41 -17.93
CA ARG A 25 0.78 -5.18 -19.09
C ARG A 25 1.61 -6.47 -19.15
N VAL A 26 0.93 -7.60 -19.33
CA VAL A 26 1.59 -8.89 -19.52
C VAL A 26 1.64 -9.15 -21.02
N SER A 27 2.82 -9.04 -21.63
CA SER A 27 2.98 -9.27 -23.08
C SER A 27 4.25 -10.04 -23.35
N GLN A 28 4.26 -10.86 -24.40
CA GLN A 28 5.46 -11.55 -24.87
C GLN A 28 6.52 -10.59 -25.42
N LYS A 29 6.13 -9.37 -25.79
CA LYS A 29 7.01 -8.34 -26.37
C LYS A 29 7.30 -7.18 -25.41
N GLU A 30 7.02 -7.34 -24.11
CA GLU A 30 7.24 -6.31 -23.08
C GLU A 30 6.57 -4.95 -23.41
N GLU A 31 5.43 -5.00 -24.11
CA GLU A 31 4.65 -3.81 -24.43
C GLU A 31 4.00 -3.21 -23.17
N ASN A 32 3.90 -1.88 -23.13
CA ASN A 32 3.34 -1.10 -22.04
C ASN A 32 2.10 -0.28 -22.48
N PHE A 33 1.57 0.56 -21.57
CA PHE A 33 0.39 1.39 -21.83
C PHE A 33 0.70 2.71 -22.54
N SER A 34 1.97 3.00 -22.84
CA SER A 34 2.39 4.25 -23.49
C SER A 34 1.76 4.48 -24.86
N ASN A 35 1.43 3.40 -25.58
CA ASN A 35 0.79 3.45 -26.89
C ASN A 35 -0.74 3.27 -26.82
N VAL A 36 -1.31 3.15 -25.62
CA VAL A 36 -2.74 2.99 -25.40
C VAL A 36 -3.37 4.35 -25.17
N SER A 37 -4.51 4.61 -25.81
CA SER A 37 -5.23 5.88 -25.64
C SER A 37 -5.66 6.08 -24.18
N PRO A 38 -5.40 7.25 -23.56
CA PRO A 38 -5.78 7.52 -22.17
C PRO A 38 -7.30 7.42 -21.96
N PHE A 39 -8.10 7.82 -22.95
CA PHE A 39 -9.56 7.68 -22.89
C PHE A 39 -10.01 6.22 -22.90
N LEU A 40 -9.28 5.34 -23.61
CA LEU A 40 -9.58 3.91 -23.62
C LEU A 40 -9.24 3.28 -22.26
N VAL A 41 -8.10 3.66 -21.68
CA VAL A 41 -7.71 3.23 -20.33
C VAL A 41 -8.75 3.65 -19.31
N GLU A 42 -9.15 4.91 -19.32
CA GLU A 42 -10.14 5.45 -18.39
C GLU A 42 -11.49 4.73 -18.50
N LYS A 43 -11.97 4.50 -19.73
CA LYS A 43 -13.21 3.73 -19.97
C LYS A 43 -13.09 2.27 -19.53
N ALA A 44 -11.95 1.62 -19.78
CA ALA A 44 -11.75 0.23 -19.41
C ALA A 44 -11.73 0.04 -17.88
N ILE A 45 -11.03 0.92 -17.17
CA ILE A 45 -11.01 0.93 -15.70
C ILE A 45 -12.40 1.25 -15.15
N THR A 46 -13.05 2.30 -15.67
CA THR A 46 -14.38 2.71 -15.22
C THR A 46 -15.43 1.63 -15.47
N GLY A 47 -15.35 0.92 -16.60
CA GLY A 47 -16.23 -0.20 -16.91
C GLY A 47 -16.01 -1.43 -16.02
N SER A 48 -14.79 -1.61 -15.50
CA SER A 48 -14.41 -2.82 -14.74
C SER A 48 -14.52 -2.63 -13.22
N VAL A 49 -14.08 -1.48 -12.70
CA VAL A 49 -13.99 -1.16 -11.26
C VAL A 49 -14.95 -0.02 -10.87
N GLY A 50 -15.46 0.73 -11.83
CA GLY A 50 -16.22 1.97 -11.60
C GLY A 50 -15.30 3.21 -11.55
N THR A 51 -15.88 4.36 -11.17
CA THR A 51 -15.14 5.61 -11.05
C THR A 51 -14.11 5.52 -9.93
N VAL A 52 -12.83 5.47 -10.31
CA VAL A 52 -11.68 5.46 -9.40
C VAL A 52 -11.22 6.89 -9.08
N ALA A 53 -10.43 7.08 -8.02
CA ALA A 53 -10.00 8.41 -7.60
C ALA A 53 -9.00 9.04 -8.59
N SER A 54 -8.07 8.25 -9.11
CA SER A 54 -7.09 8.73 -10.08
C SER A 54 -6.53 7.58 -10.91
N ILE A 55 -6.22 7.87 -12.18
CA ILE A 55 -5.47 6.99 -13.09
C ILE A 55 -4.32 7.80 -13.65
N LYS A 56 -3.08 7.31 -13.51
CA LYS A 56 -1.88 7.99 -13.99
C LYS A 56 -0.97 7.01 -14.73
N LEU A 57 -0.42 7.42 -15.86
CA LEU A 57 0.65 6.69 -16.53
C LEU A 57 1.99 7.03 -15.88
N LEU A 58 2.72 6.01 -15.41
CA LEU A 58 4.04 6.16 -14.84
C LEU A 58 5.10 6.26 -15.96
N ARG A 59 6.27 6.81 -15.62
CA ARG A 59 7.41 6.87 -16.56
C ARG A 59 7.90 5.49 -17.02
N SER A 60 7.60 4.42 -16.26
CA SER A 60 7.87 3.04 -16.67
C SER A 60 6.95 2.53 -17.78
N GLY A 61 5.87 3.26 -18.10
CA GLY A 61 4.81 2.81 -19.00
C GLY A 61 3.72 1.98 -18.32
N ASP A 62 3.80 1.77 -17.01
CA ASP A 62 2.77 1.13 -16.19
C ASP A 62 1.68 2.12 -15.78
N LEU A 63 0.51 1.62 -15.42
CA LEU A 63 -0.59 2.44 -14.91
C LEU A 63 -0.63 2.41 -13.38
N LEU A 64 -0.68 3.58 -12.75
CA LEU A 64 -1.00 3.76 -11.35
C LEU A 64 -2.48 4.09 -11.20
N VAL A 65 -3.19 3.30 -10.40
CA VAL A 65 -4.61 3.50 -10.10
C VAL A 65 -4.78 3.71 -8.61
N GLU A 66 -5.43 4.81 -8.25
CA GLU A 66 -5.87 5.11 -6.90
C GLU A 66 -7.36 4.80 -6.78
N VAL A 67 -7.71 3.87 -5.90
CA VAL A 67 -9.11 3.51 -5.64
C VAL A 67 -9.69 4.34 -4.51
N ALA A 68 -11.01 4.60 -4.55
CA ALA A 68 -11.69 5.40 -3.54
C ALA A 68 -12.38 4.54 -2.45
N SER A 69 -12.49 3.23 -2.67
CA SER A 69 -13.26 2.33 -1.81
C SER A 69 -12.62 0.94 -1.68
N ARG A 70 -12.83 0.30 -0.53
CA ARG A 70 -12.43 -1.09 -0.28
C ARG A 70 -13.03 -2.07 -1.30
N LYS A 71 -14.27 -1.84 -1.73
CA LYS A 71 -14.91 -2.69 -2.75
C LYS A 71 -14.14 -2.64 -4.07
N GLN A 72 -13.71 -1.44 -4.45
CA GLN A 72 -12.89 -1.22 -5.64
C GLN A 72 -11.50 -1.86 -5.51
N ALA A 73 -10.85 -1.74 -4.34
CA ALA A 73 -9.58 -2.40 -4.06
C ALA A 73 -9.66 -3.94 -4.24
N GLN A 74 -10.76 -4.55 -3.79
CA GLN A 74 -10.97 -5.98 -3.97
C GLN A 74 -11.31 -6.35 -5.42
N GLN A 75 -11.99 -5.47 -6.16
CA GLN A 75 -12.31 -5.68 -7.57
C GLN A 75 -11.06 -5.55 -8.45
N ILE A 76 -10.23 -4.52 -8.23
CA ILE A 76 -9.04 -4.29 -9.04
C ILE A 76 -8.03 -5.42 -8.90
N LEU A 77 -7.87 -6.01 -7.70
CA LEU A 77 -7.01 -7.18 -7.50
C LEU A 77 -7.46 -8.43 -8.25
N LYS A 78 -8.77 -8.53 -8.58
CA LYS A 78 -9.33 -9.63 -9.38
C LYS A 78 -9.24 -9.37 -10.89
N LEU A 79 -8.79 -8.20 -11.31
CA LEU A 79 -8.64 -7.88 -12.72
C LEU A 79 -7.35 -8.51 -13.27
N HIS A 80 -7.53 -9.35 -14.28
CA HIS A 80 -6.44 -9.96 -15.03
C HIS A 80 -6.38 -9.47 -16.48
N SER A 81 -7.37 -8.70 -16.92
CA SER A 81 -7.43 -8.12 -18.26
C SER A 81 -8.18 -6.79 -18.26
N LEU A 82 -7.67 -5.83 -19.02
CA LEU A 82 -8.39 -4.61 -19.37
C LEU A 82 -8.82 -4.68 -20.82
N SER A 83 -10.13 -4.81 -21.06
CA SER A 83 -10.66 -5.10 -22.39
C SER A 83 -9.98 -6.37 -22.94
N THR A 84 -9.24 -6.29 -24.04
CA THR A 84 -8.51 -7.42 -24.65
C THR A 84 -7.05 -7.56 -24.17
N ILE A 85 -6.57 -6.64 -23.32
CA ILE A 85 -5.16 -6.60 -22.91
C ILE A 85 -4.99 -7.35 -21.59
N PRO A 86 -4.18 -8.43 -21.54
CA PRO A 86 -3.85 -9.10 -20.29
C PRO A 86 -2.94 -8.22 -19.41
N ILE A 87 -3.24 -8.19 -18.12
CA ILE A 87 -2.59 -7.34 -17.13
C ILE A 87 -2.30 -8.10 -15.83
N SER A 88 -1.33 -7.60 -15.08
CA SER A 88 -1.05 -8.00 -13.71
C SER A 88 -1.23 -6.80 -12.80
N VAL A 89 -1.92 -7.00 -11.68
CA VAL A 89 -2.23 -5.96 -10.70
C VAL A 89 -1.44 -6.26 -9.44
N GLN A 90 -0.72 -5.26 -8.94
CA GLN A 90 0.02 -5.36 -7.68
C GLN A 90 -0.18 -4.09 -6.84
N PRO A 91 -0.31 -4.20 -5.51
CA PRO A 91 -0.33 -3.03 -4.65
C PRO A 91 1.01 -2.30 -4.70
N HIS A 92 0.96 -0.96 -4.69
CA HIS A 92 2.14 -0.13 -4.75
C HIS A 92 2.88 -0.13 -3.40
N LEU A 93 4.09 -0.68 -3.39
CA LEU A 93 4.86 -0.88 -2.15
C LEU A 93 5.08 0.39 -1.34
N THR A 94 5.48 1.50 -1.98
CA THR A 94 5.79 2.76 -1.28
C THR A 94 4.65 3.75 -1.14
N LEU A 95 3.62 3.75 -2.00
CA LEU A 95 2.51 4.70 -1.88
C LEU A 95 1.46 4.23 -0.86
N ASN A 96 1.34 2.92 -0.66
CA ASN A 96 0.53 2.35 0.42
C ASN A 96 1.28 2.30 1.75
N THR A 97 2.53 2.75 1.81
CA THR A 97 3.33 2.70 3.04
C THR A 97 3.96 4.05 3.33
N SER A 98 4.24 4.27 4.60
CA SER A 98 4.93 5.45 5.11
C SER A 98 6.15 4.98 5.89
N LYS A 99 7.19 5.79 5.95
CA LYS A 99 8.39 5.49 6.73
C LYS A 99 8.45 6.43 7.93
N GLY A 100 8.54 5.87 9.12
CA GLY A 100 8.76 6.58 10.38
C GLY A 100 10.12 6.25 10.98
N VAL A 101 10.59 7.11 11.88
CA VAL A 101 11.82 6.91 12.67
C VAL A 101 11.44 6.89 14.14
N ILE A 102 11.92 5.89 14.89
CA ILE A 102 11.67 5.77 16.33
C ILE A 102 12.98 5.65 17.06
N THR A 103 13.41 6.73 17.72
CA THR A 103 14.60 6.71 18.56
C THR A 103 14.25 6.28 19.97
N CYS A 104 14.64 5.06 20.36
CA CYS A 104 14.51 4.62 21.74
C CYS A 104 15.72 3.77 22.14
N GLY A 105 16.49 4.23 23.14
CA GLY A 105 17.68 3.52 23.62
C GLY A 105 17.40 2.12 24.18
N ARG A 106 16.15 1.84 24.59
CA ARG A 106 15.72 0.52 25.08
C ARG A 106 15.46 -0.49 23.98
N LEU A 107 15.21 -0.04 22.75
CA LEU A 107 15.00 -0.91 21.58
C LEU A 107 16.31 -1.37 20.95
N LEU A 108 17.45 -0.79 21.34
CA LEU A 108 18.78 -1.14 20.81
C LEU A 108 19.20 -2.58 21.11
N ASN A 109 18.63 -3.18 22.16
CA ASN A 109 18.94 -4.55 22.58
C ASN A 109 17.99 -5.60 21.99
N LEU A 110 16.96 -5.17 21.24
CA LEU A 110 15.97 -6.07 20.64
C LEU A 110 16.31 -6.30 19.18
N THR A 111 15.96 -7.48 18.69
CA THR A 111 16.08 -7.81 17.26
C THR A 111 15.01 -7.10 16.43
N ASN A 112 15.26 -6.91 15.14
CA ASN A 112 14.30 -6.27 14.23
C ASN A 112 12.98 -7.06 14.18
N GLU A 113 13.07 -8.38 14.27
CA GLU A 113 11.96 -9.33 14.27
C GLU A 113 11.08 -9.14 15.52
N GLU A 114 11.67 -9.11 16.72
CA GLU A 114 10.95 -8.87 17.97
C GLU A 114 10.24 -7.51 17.96
N ILE A 115 10.94 -6.45 17.51
CA ILE A 115 10.35 -5.11 17.41
C ILE A 115 9.18 -5.10 16.43
N THR A 116 9.33 -5.76 15.27
CA THR A 116 8.27 -5.83 14.26
C THR A 116 7.06 -6.58 14.81
N GLN A 117 7.27 -7.70 15.50
CA GLN A 117 6.21 -8.52 16.08
C GLN A 117 5.40 -7.73 17.14
N GLU A 118 6.09 -7.09 18.08
CA GLU A 118 5.44 -6.30 19.14
C GLU A 118 4.73 -5.05 18.60
N LEU A 119 5.25 -4.45 17.52
CA LEU A 119 4.66 -3.26 16.90
C LEU A 119 3.68 -3.58 15.76
N THR A 120 3.46 -4.85 15.43
CA THR A 120 2.53 -5.24 14.34
C THR A 120 1.12 -4.72 14.61
N GLY A 121 0.69 -4.71 15.88
CA GLY A 121 -0.60 -4.13 16.31
C GLY A 121 -0.74 -2.62 16.07
N GLN A 122 0.38 -1.92 15.84
CA GLN A 122 0.42 -0.49 15.52
C GLN A 122 0.57 -0.21 14.01
N GLY A 123 0.45 -1.24 13.16
CA GLY A 123 0.55 -1.11 11.71
C GLY A 123 1.98 -1.11 11.16
N VAL A 124 2.96 -1.53 11.97
CA VAL A 124 4.35 -1.71 11.56
C VAL A 124 4.49 -3.01 10.76
N ILE A 125 4.96 -2.90 9.52
CA ILE A 125 5.12 -4.06 8.62
C ILE A 125 6.59 -4.48 8.44
N LYS A 126 7.54 -3.59 8.70
CA LYS A 126 8.97 -3.87 8.56
C LYS A 126 9.81 -2.88 9.36
N THR A 127 10.82 -3.41 10.05
CA THR A 127 11.93 -2.65 10.61
C THR A 127 13.22 -2.88 9.82
N CYS A 128 14.08 -1.86 9.73
CA CYS A 128 15.41 -1.98 9.11
C CYS A 128 16.43 -1.19 9.95
N GLY A 129 17.61 -1.76 10.19
CA GLY A 129 18.58 -1.24 11.15
C GLY A 129 19.89 -0.80 10.51
N GLU A 130 20.24 0.47 10.72
CA GLU A 130 21.65 0.87 10.88
C GLU A 130 21.80 1.70 12.17
N LEU A 131 20.78 2.51 12.54
CA LEU A 131 20.62 3.14 13.85
C LEU A 131 19.12 3.29 14.15
N THR A 132 18.47 2.32 14.81
CA THR A 132 17.08 2.40 15.35
C THR A 132 16.05 3.18 14.49
N SER A 133 16.05 3.02 13.17
CA SER A 133 15.26 3.88 12.28
C SER A 133 14.96 3.19 10.96
N VAL A 134 13.80 2.55 10.85
CA VAL A 134 12.84 2.66 9.72
C VAL A 134 11.66 1.79 10.12
N VAL A 135 10.56 2.40 10.56
CA VAL A 135 9.27 1.71 10.68
C VAL A 135 8.54 1.96 9.37
N MET A 136 8.38 0.93 8.52
CA MET A 136 7.37 1.03 7.48
C MET A 136 6.00 0.86 8.14
N VAL A 137 5.22 1.93 8.20
CA VAL A 137 3.82 1.91 8.65
C VAL A 137 2.95 1.90 7.41
N ASN A 138 2.01 0.95 7.28
CA ASN A 138 0.96 1.05 6.26
C ASN A 138 -0.02 2.16 6.69
N LEU A 139 0.36 3.42 6.45
CA LEU A 139 -0.43 4.58 6.83
C LEU A 139 -1.13 5.11 5.57
N CYS A 140 -2.13 4.38 5.09
CA CYS A 140 -3.18 4.98 4.27
C CYS A 140 -3.93 6.01 5.13
N ARG A 141 -3.36 7.21 5.21
CA ARG A 141 -4.00 8.47 5.58
C ARG A 141 -4.83 8.44 6.87
N GLN A 142 -4.27 7.94 7.97
CA GLN A 142 -4.76 8.34 9.30
C GLN A 142 -3.85 9.40 9.88
N ASN A 143 -4.37 10.60 9.85
CA ASN A 143 -3.92 11.77 10.57
C ASN A 143 -3.86 11.46 12.07
N THR A 144 -2.74 10.89 12.53
CA THR A 144 -2.45 10.77 13.96
C THR A 144 -1.06 11.36 14.16
N LEU A 145 -1.06 12.55 14.75
CA LEU A 145 0.11 13.22 15.27
C LEU A 145 0.86 12.25 16.21
N PHE A 146 2.12 11.98 15.90
CA PHE A 146 3.08 11.59 16.93
C PHE A 146 3.48 12.82 17.72
#